data_AF-A0A1Q5LBR2-F1
#
_entry.id   AF-A0A1Q5LBR2-F1
#
_cell.length_a   1.000
_cell.length_b   1.000
_cell.length_c   1.000
_cell.angle_alpha   90.00
_cell.angle_beta   90.00
_cell.angle_gamma   90.00
#
_symmetry.space_group_name_H-M   'P 1'
#
loop_
_entity.id
_entity.type
_entity.pdbx_description
1 polymer ?
#
loop_
_entity_poly.entity_id
_entity_poly.type
_entity_poly.pdbx_seq_one_letter_code
_entity_poly.pdbx_strand_id
1 'polypeptide(L)'
;MTLGFCGAGPAIVNALSRRMTAEVRREGVRWAQEYARGVAATPLTEAGMATGSGTTIAFWPDAEIFGSVEFSFDGLEERFRELAFLNQGLEISLTDLRRPDDSRSVRLRFPGGTRDFVDFLDDHTATSAPMDTIVFEREDPRMAGVMEVAFRWCSCHGERVRSFANSRPTVGGTHAVGFRNGMAAAVTAYAREQGVLTPMDPDIGADRIGEGLTAVVSVKLDRPEFEGSTRGVLGNSEVHDCVGQAVQDHLDRWLKEDPERAAAVIDQIVQGARRD
;
A
#
# COMPACT_ATOMS: atom_id res chain seq x y z
N MET A 1 -3.58 7.26 -13.36
CA MET A 1 -2.64 6.32 -12.71
C MET A 1 -2.85 4.92 -13.31
N THR A 2 -2.04 4.51 -14.27
CA THR A 2 -2.15 3.21 -14.96
C THR A 2 -1.39 2.15 -14.17
N LEU A 3 -2.13 1.31 -13.44
CA LEU A 3 -1.60 0.18 -12.63
C LEU A 3 -1.03 -0.99 -13.46
N GLY A 4 -0.93 -0.86 -14.78
CA GLY A 4 -0.55 -1.95 -15.69
C GLY A 4 0.45 -1.52 -16.75
N PHE A 5 1.73 -1.47 -16.41
CA PHE A 5 2.80 -1.07 -17.34
C PHE A 5 3.00 -2.04 -18.54
N CYS A 6 2.27 -3.16 -18.58
CA CYS A 6 2.33 -4.10 -19.71
C CYS A 6 1.01 -4.31 -20.46
N GLY A 7 -0.12 -3.69 -20.07
CA GLY A 7 -1.42 -3.88 -20.75
C GLY A 7 -1.97 -5.33 -20.80
N ALA A 8 -1.20 -6.32 -20.36
CA ALA A 8 -1.48 -7.74 -20.51
C ALA A 8 -2.37 -8.32 -19.40
N GLY A 9 -2.66 -7.55 -18.34
CA GLY A 9 -3.43 -8.05 -17.19
C GLY A 9 -4.78 -8.67 -17.60
N PRO A 10 -5.67 -7.92 -18.26
CA PRO A 10 -6.93 -8.47 -18.76
C PRO A 10 -6.76 -9.60 -19.78
N ALA A 11 -5.70 -9.58 -20.58
CA ALA A 11 -5.42 -10.64 -21.55
C ALA A 11 -5.02 -11.96 -20.87
N ILE A 12 -4.23 -11.91 -19.80
CA ILE A 12 -3.88 -13.09 -18.99
C ILE A 12 -5.14 -13.62 -18.31
N VAL A 13 -5.95 -12.75 -17.68
CA VAL A 13 -7.22 -13.17 -17.06
C VAL A 13 -8.11 -13.87 -18.08
N ASN A 14 -8.23 -13.33 -19.30
CA ASN A 14 -9.00 -13.94 -20.38
C ASN A 14 -8.43 -15.31 -20.78
N ALA A 15 -7.12 -15.41 -20.99
CA ALA A 15 -6.46 -16.66 -21.39
C ALA A 15 -6.62 -17.77 -20.34
N LEU A 16 -6.64 -17.42 -19.05
CA LEU A 16 -6.77 -18.37 -17.93
C LEU A 16 -8.23 -18.60 -17.50
N SER A 17 -9.20 -18.05 -18.25
CA SER A 17 -10.62 -18.20 -17.96
C SER A 17 -11.32 -19.09 -18.98
N ARG A 18 -12.17 -20.01 -18.52
CA ARG A 18 -13.02 -20.81 -19.42
C ARG A 18 -14.02 -19.94 -20.19
N ARG A 19 -14.47 -18.85 -19.55
CA ARG A 19 -15.38 -17.83 -20.10
C ARG A 19 -15.01 -16.47 -19.51
N MET A 20 -15.11 -15.42 -20.32
CA MET A 20 -15.04 -14.03 -19.85
C MET A 20 -16.03 -13.18 -20.67
N THR A 21 -16.67 -12.22 -20.03
CA THR A 21 -17.51 -11.21 -20.68
C THR A 21 -16.97 -9.83 -20.33
N ALA A 22 -16.82 -8.99 -21.34
CA ALA A 22 -16.45 -7.58 -21.16
C ALA A 22 -17.61 -6.70 -21.65
N GLU A 23 -18.12 -5.85 -20.77
CA GLU A 23 -19.10 -4.83 -21.08
C GLU A 23 -18.49 -3.44 -20.89
N VAL A 24 -18.58 -2.57 -21.89
CA VAL A 24 -18.06 -1.20 -21.86
C VAL A 24 -19.21 -0.23 -22.11
N ARG A 25 -19.40 0.71 -21.19
CA ARG A 25 -20.33 1.84 -21.33
C ARG A 25 -19.52 3.06 -21.73
N ARG A 26 -19.75 3.58 -22.94
CA ARG A 26 -19.05 4.75 -23.48
C ARG A 26 -19.90 5.44 -24.54
N GLU A 27 -19.88 6.78 -24.52
CA GLU A 27 -20.52 7.61 -25.56
C GLU A 27 -22.03 7.31 -25.74
N GLY A 28 -22.72 7.00 -24.64
CA GLY A 28 -24.16 6.69 -24.65
C GLY A 28 -24.51 5.27 -25.06
N VAL A 29 -23.51 4.44 -25.38
CA VAL A 29 -23.69 3.08 -25.89
C VAL A 29 -23.06 2.06 -24.96
N ARG A 30 -23.73 0.91 -24.81
CA ARG A 30 -23.22 -0.29 -24.15
C ARG A 30 -22.67 -1.22 -25.20
N TRP A 31 -21.42 -1.61 -25.06
CA TRP A 31 -20.75 -2.58 -25.93
C TRP A 31 -20.49 -3.85 -25.14
N ALA A 32 -20.74 -5.01 -25.73
CA ALA A 32 -20.52 -6.30 -25.09
C ALA A 32 -19.75 -7.25 -26.00
N GLN A 33 -18.82 -8.02 -25.42
CA GLN A 33 -18.09 -9.08 -26.09
C GLN A 33 -17.86 -10.27 -25.16
N GLU A 34 -18.02 -11.48 -25.69
CA GLU A 34 -17.73 -12.72 -24.98
C GLU A 34 -16.42 -13.36 -25.48
N TYR A 35 -15.72 -14.01 -24.56
CA TYR A 35 -14.51 -14.75 -24.80
C TYR A 35 -14.58 -16.13 -24.16
N ALA A 36 -13.90 -17.10 -24.77
CA ALA A 36 -13.70 -18.45 -24.24
C ALA A 36 -12.22 -18.84 -24.38
N ARG A 37 -11.57 -19.15 -23.25
CA ARG A 37 -10.14 -19.54 -23.18
C ARG A 37 -9.23 -18.60 -23.99
N GLY A 38 -9.39 -17.29 -23.81
CA GLY A 38 -8.61 -16.26 -24.50
C GLY A 38 -9.09 -15.85 -25.90
N VAL A 39 -10.01 -16.59 -26.51
CA VAL A 39 -10.47 -16.35 -27.90
C VAL A 39 -11.81 -15.62 -27.89
N ALA A 40 -11.99 -14.63 -28.76
CA ALA A 40 -13.27 -13.96 -28.95
C ALA A 40 -14.32 -14.95 -29.47
N ALA A 41 -15.37 -15.19 -28.68
CA ALA A 41 -16.48 -16.06 -29.05
C ALA A 41 -17.55 -15.33 -29.86
N THR A 42 -17.66 -14.01 -29.64
CA THR A 42 -18.57 -13.13 -30.38
C THR A 42 -17.81 -11.94 -30.96
N PRO A 43 -18.31 -11.31 -32.04
CA PRO A 43 -17.88 -9.96 -32.38
C PRO A 43 -18.27 -8.99 -31.25
N LEU A 44 -17.67 -7.79 -31.25
CA LEU A 44 -18.11 -6.70 -30.39
C LEU A 44 -19.51 -6.27 -30.83
N THR A 45 -20.47 -6.31 -29.90
CA THR A 45 -21.89 -6.03 -30.19
C THR A 45 -22.38 -4.80 -29.44
N GLU A 46 -23.20 -3.99 -30.12
CA GLU A 46 -23.98 -2.94 -29.47
C GLU A 46 -25.10 -3.60 -28.65
N ALA A 47 -25.03 -3.45 -27.34
CA ALA A 47 -25.95 -4.00 -26.36
C ALA A 47 -26.97 -2.95 -25.87
N GLY A 48 -27.22 -1.90 -26.66
CA GLY A 48 -28.21 -0.85 -26.41
C GLY A 48 -27.67 0.40 -25.73
N MET A 49 -28.58 1.32 -25.38
CA MET A 49 -28.25 2.59 -24.75
C MET A 49 -27.73 2.41 -23.32
N ALA A 50 -26.74 3.22 -22.93
CA ALA A 50 -26.23 3.28 -21.57
C ALA A 50 -26.00 4.71 -21.09
N THR A 51 -26.22 4.92 -19.79
CA THR A 51 -25.87 6.17 -19.09
C THR A 51 -24.52 6.03 -18.40
N GLY A 52 -23.77 7.13 -18.35
CA GLY A 52 -22.47 7.20 -17.69
C GLY A 52 -21.36 6.49 -18.48
N SER A 53 -20.28 6.14 -17.77
CA SER A 53 -19.14 5.43 -18.33
C SER A 53 -18.64 4.34 -17.37
N GLY A 54 -17.97 3.34 -17.90
CA GLY A 54 -17.32 2.30 -17.10
C GLY A 54 -17.18 0.98 -17.83
N THR A 55 -16.44 0.06 -17.21
CA THR A 55 -16.20 -1.27 -17.74
C THR A 55 -16.58 -2.31 -16.69
N THR A 56 -17.39 -3.28 -17.08
CA THR A 56 -17.74 -4.44 -16.27
C THR A 56 -17.07 -5.67 -16.88
N ILE A 57 -16.26 -6.35 -16.07
CA ILE A 57 -15.65 -7.63 -16.44
C ILE A 57 -16.25 -8.72 -15.55
N ALA A 58 -16.75 -9.78 -16.16
CA ALA A 58 -17.06 -11.02 -15.47
C ALA A 58 -16.23 -12.15 -16.08
N PHE A 59 -15.67 -13.02 -15.26
CA PHE A 59 -14.82 -14.12 -15.72
C PHE A 59 -15.04 -15.35 -14.86
N TRP A 60 -14.78 -16.51 -15.46
CA TRP A 60 -14.88 -17.81 -14.83
C TRP A 60 -13.52 -18.50 -14.98
N PRO A 61 -12.75 -18.67 -13.90
CA PRO A 61 -11.46 -19.35 -13.94
C PRO A 61 -11.57 -20.75 -14.55
N ASP A 62 -10.56 -21.16 -15.31
CA ASP A 62 -10.50 -22.51 -15.89
C ASP A 62 -10.01 -23.52 -14.84
N ALA A 63 -10.89 -24.43 -14.42
CA ALA A 63 -10.57 -25.48 -13.44
C ALA A 63 -9.61 -26.56 -13.99
N GLU A 64 -9.38 -26.61 -15.30
CA GLU A 64 -8.33 -27.45 -15.88
C GLU A 64 -6.93 -26.86 -15.66
N ILE A 65 -6.85 -25.54 -15.49
CA ILE A 65 -5.61 -24.82 -15.21
C ILE A 65 -5.40 -24.70 -13.69
N PHE A 66 -6.46 -24.32 -12.98
CA PHE A 66 -6.42 -24.09 -11.54
C PHE A 66 -6.99 -25.28 -10.79
N GLY A 67 -6.21 -25.88 -9.88
CA GLY A 67 -6.69 -26.98 -9.04
C GLY A 67 -7.89 -26.62 -8.15
N SER A 68 -8.06 -25.34 -7.79
CA SER A 68 -9.24 -24.79 -7.12
C SER A 68 -9.63 -23.47 -7.76
N VAL A 69 -10.95 -23.26 -7.95
CA VAL A 69 -11.54 -22.03 -8.52
C VAL A 69 -12.43 -21.30 -7.53
N GLU A 70 -12.42 -21.73 -6.27
CA GLU A 70 -13.14 -21.06 -5.19
C GLU A 70 -12.41 -19.80 -4.72
N PHE A 71 -13.09 -18.67 -4.75
CA PHE A 71 -12.55 -17.41 -4.25
C PHE A 71 -12.72 -17.30 -2.73
N SER A 72 -11.66 -16.81 -2.06
CA SER A 72 -11.72 -16.42 -0.65
C SER A 72 -12.30 -15.03 -0.52
N PHE A 73 -13.44 -14.90 0.17
CA PHE A 73 -14.02 -13.59 0.47
C PHE A 73 -13.08 -12.77 1.34
N ASP A 74 -12.51 -13.37 2.38
CA ASP A 74 -11.63 -12.67 3.32
C ASP A 74 -10.35 -12.17 2.63
N GLY A 75 -9.79 -12.97 1.71
CA GLY A 75 -8.62 -12.55 0.94
C GLY A 75 -8.92 -11.42 -0.04
N LEU A 76 -10.11 -11.41 -0.66
CA LEU A 76 -10.55 -10.29 -1.50
C LEU A 76 -10.85 -9.03 -0.67
N GLU A 77 -11.52 -9.20 0.46
CA GLU A 77 -11.84 -8.12 1.39
C GLU A 77 -10.57 -7.44 1.90
N GLU A 78 -9.58 -8.21 2.36
CA GLU A 78 -8.27 -7.71 2.79
C GLU A 78 -7.62 -6.89 1.68
N ARG A 79 -7.52 -7.46 0.47
CA ARG A 79 -6.88 -6.78 -0.66
C ARG A 79 -7.61 -5.50 -1.07
N PHE A 80 -8.93 -5.51 -1.10
CA PHE A 80 -9.73 -4.32 -1.43
C PHE A 80 -9.68 -3.27 -0.33
N ARG A 81 -9.53 -3.67 0.94
CA ARG A 81 -9.35 -2.75 2.04
C ARG A 81 -8.04 -1.98 1.91
N GLU A 82 -6.94 -2.66 1.61
CA GLU A 82 -5.66 -2.01 1.29
C GLU A 82 -5.81 -1.00 0.15
N LEU A 83 -6.46 -1.39 -0.95
CA LEU A 83 -6.66 -0.48 -2.09
C LEU A 83 -7.47 0.76 -1.72
N ALA A 84 -8.50 0.60 -0.89
CA ALA A 84 -9.33 1.71 -0.43
C ALA A 84 -8.56 2.65 0.51
N PHE A 85 -7.65 2.15 1.35
CA PHE A 85 -6.74 2.98 2.15
C PHE A 85 -5.76 3.78 1.27
N LEU A 86 -5.17 3.14 0.27
CA LEU A 86 -4.11 3.74 -0.56
C LEU A 86 -4.62 4.74 -1.61
N ASN A 87 -5.92 4.76 -1.85
CA ASN A 87 -6.57 5.59 -2.87
C ASN A 87 -7.70 6.41 -2.23
N GLN A 88 -7.34 7.56 -1.65
CA GLN A 88 -8.29 8.47 -1.04
C GLN A 88 -9.41 8.83 -2.03
N GLY A 89 -10.66 8.69 -1.60
CA GLY A 89 -11.85 8.92 -2.43
C GLY A 89 -12.32 7.71 -3.25
N LEU A 90 -11.58 6.61 -3.29
CA LEU A 90 -12.05 5.34 -3.86
C LEU A 90 -13.00 4.64 -2.89
N GLU A 91 -14.18 4.28 -3.39
CA GLU A 91 -15.10 3.38 -2.71
C GLU A 91 -15.07 2.01 -3.41
N ILE A 92 -14.90 0.94 -2.64
CA ILE A 92 -14.95 -0.44 -3.15
C ILE A 92 -16.06 -1.19 -2.42
N SER A 93 -16.95 -1.83 -3.18
CA SER A 93 -17.94 -2.76 -2.64
C SER A 93 -17.61 -4.18 -3.04
N LEU A 94 -17.68 -5.11 -2.08
CA LEU A 94 -17.54 -6.54 -2.32
C LEU A 94 -18.79 -7.26 -1.81
N THR A 95 -19.33 -8.15 -2.64
CA THR A 95 -20.57 -8.88 -2.35
C THR A 95 -20.41 -10.34 -2.77
N ASP A 96 -20.68 -11.25 -1.84
CA ASP A 96 -20.75 -12.68 -2.07
C ASP A 96 -22.19 -13.10 -2.37
N LEU A 97 -22.43 -13.51 -3.60
CA LEU A 97 -23.74 -13.99 -4.07
C LEU A 97 -23.84 -15.52 -4.10
N ARG A 98 -22.86 -16.26 -3.55
CA ARG A 98 -22.90 -17.75 -3.52
C ARG A 98 -24.05 -18.29 -2.67
N ARG A 99 -24.52 -17.52 -1.68
CA ARG A 99 -25.65 -17.83 -0.81
C ARG A 99 -26.71 -16.73 -0.93
N PRO A 100 -27.76 -16.92 -1.76
CA PRO A 100 -28.76 -15.87 -2.01
C PRO A 100 -29.50 -15.39 -0.77
N ASP A 101 -29.74 -16.30 0.19
CA ASP A 101 -30.47 -15.99 1.44
C ASP A 101 -29.56 -15.44 2.55
N ASP A 102 -28.24 -15.41 2.33
CA ASP A 102 -27.22 -15.00 3.31
C ASP A 102 -26.01 -14.37 2.59
N SER A 103 -26.28 -13.30 1.84
CA SER A 103 -25.24 -12.62 1.08
C SER A 103 -24.33 -11.80 2.01
N ARG A 104 -23.03 -12.10 2.02
CA ARG A 104 -22.04 -11.28 2.73
C ARG A 104 -21.66 -10.07 1.87
N SER A 105 -21.75 -8.86 2.42
CA SER A 105 -21.38 -7.63 1.71
C SER A 105 -20.58 -6.69 2.60
N VAL A 106 -19.59 -6.03 2.00
CA VAL A 106 -18.80 -4.97 2.66
C VAL A 106 -18.63 -3.79 1.71
N ARG A 107 -18.59 -2.58 2.28
CA ARG A 107 -18.30 -1.33 1.59
C ARG A 107 -17.10 -0.67 2.27
N LEU A 108 -16.07 -0.40 1.48
CA LEU A 108 -14.76 0.03 1.95
C LEU A 108 -14.49 1.42 1.39
N ARG A 109 -14.32 2.39 2.29
CA ARG A 109 -13.99 3.78 1.96
C ARG A 109 -13.28 4.41 3.16
N PHE A 110 -12.07 4.89 2.95
CA PHE A 110 -11.22 5.41 4.03
C PHE A 110 -10.72 6.81 3.66
N PRO A 111 -11.43 7.87 4.10
CA PRO A 111 -11.07 9.24 3.73
C PRO A 111 -9.76 9.72 4.36
N GLY A 112 -9.30 9.13 5.47
CA GLY A 112 -8.00 9.44 6.07
C GLY A 112 -6.82 8.68 5.44
N GLY A 113 -7.09 7.79 4.48
CA GLY A 113 -6.08 7.15 3.65
C GLY A 113 -5.06 6.34 4.44
N THR A 114 -3.77 6.66 4.27
CA THR A 114 -2.67 6.02 5.01
C THR A 114 -2.75 6.20 6.53
N ARG A 115 -3.39 7.26 7.04
CA ARG A 115 -3.67 7.41 8.49
C ARG A 115 -4.59 6.31 8.98
N ASP A 116 -5.75 6.16 8.32
CA ASP A 116 -6.75 5.15 8.67
C ASP A 116 -6.14 3.74 8.56
N PHE A 117 -5.17 3.55 7.66
CA PHE A 117 -4.46 2.28 7.53
C PHE A 117 -3.54 2.01 8.72
N VAL A 118 -2.78 3.00 9.20
CA VAL A 118 -2.00 2.85 10.43
C VAL A 118 -2.91 2.56 11.63
N ASP A 119 -4.06 3.23 11.74
CA ASP A 119 -5.08 2.96 12.75
C ASP A 119 -5.61 1.51 12.68
N PHE A 120 -5.96 1.06 11.48
CA PHE A 120 -6.36 -0.31 11.25
C PHE A 120 -5.29 -1.33 11.67
N LEU A 121 -4.01 -1.08 11.39
CA LEU A 121 -2.92 -1.99 11.75
C LEU A 121 -2.72 -2.10 13.26
N ASP A 122 -2.98 -1.04 14.03
CA ASP A 122 -2.81 -1.04 15.49
C ASP A 122 -4.03 -1.56 16.24
N ASP A 123 -5.25 -1.33 15.76
CA ASP A 123 -6.48 -1.86 16.36
C ASP A 123 -6.47 -3.40 16.49
N HIS A 124 -5.72 -4.09 15.62
CA HIS A 124 -5.53 -5.54 15.70
C HIS A 124 -4.66 -5.98 16.89
N THR A 125 -4.10 -5.06 17.68
CA THR A 125 -3.10 -5.36 18.73
C THR A 125 -3.49 -4.91 20.13
N ALA A 126 -4.71 -4.40 20.34
CA ALA A 126 -5.31 -4.11 21.66
C ALA A 126 -4.40 -3.34 22.64
N THR A 127 -3.70 -2.29 22.18
CA THR A 127 -2.69 -1.57 22.99
C THR A 127 -3.03 -0.08 23.18
N SER A 128 -2.69 0.42 24.38
CA SER A 128 -3.00 1.72 24.99
C SER A 128 -2.57 2.97 24.21
N ALA A 129 -3.28 4.08 24.48
CA ALA A 129 -3.11 5.48 24.06
C ALA A 129 -2.21 5.72 22.82
N PRO A 130 -2.80 5.94 21.62
CA PRO A 130 -2.02 6.17 20.42
C PRO A 130 -1.18 7.46 20.56
N MET A 131 0.12 7.36 20.26
CA MET A 131 0.87 8.56 19.91
C MET A 131 0.34 9.13 18.59
N ASP A 132 0.49 10.44 18.40
CA ASP A 132 0.02 11.11 17.20
C ASP A 132 0.68 10.52 15.95
N THR A 133 -0.16 10.12 14.99
CA THR A 133 0.30 9.57 13.71
C THR A 133 0.86 10.70 12.84
N ILE A 134 2.15 10.63 12.54
CA ILE A 134 2.81 11.50 11.57
C ILE A 134 2.36 11.05 10.18
N VAL A 135 1.77 11.97 9.42
CA VAL A 135 1.26 11.71 8.07
C VAL A 135 1.68 12.83 7.16
N PHE A 136 2.24 12.48 6.01
CA PHE A 136 2.55 13.46 4.98
C PHE A 136 2.40 12.87 3.59
N GLU A 137 2.08 13.75 2.65
CA GLU A 137 2.11 13.50 1.22
C GLU A 137 3.09 14.49 0.59
N ARG A 138 3.96 14.00 -0.30
CA ARG A 138 4.94 14.84 -1.01
C ARG A 138 5.09 14.37 -2.44
N GLU A 139 4.86 15.27 -3.38
CA GLU A 139 5.29 15.10 -4.76
C GLU A 139 6.78 15.45 -4.86
N ASP A 140 7.55 14.59 -5.53
CA ASP A 140 8.97 14.84 -5.80
C ASP A 140 9.28 14.59 -7.28
N PRO A 141 9.67 15.63 -8.04
CA PRO A 141 9.99 15.49 -9.46
C PRO A 141 11.12 14.50 -9.76
N ARG A 142 12.04 14.27 -8.82
CA ARG A 142 13.18 13.36 -9.03
C ARG A 142 12.71 11.92 -9.25
N MET A 143 11.66 11.49 -8.53
CA MET A 143 11.04 10.17 -8.69
C MET A 143 9.88 10.15 -9.69
N ALA A 144 9.53 11.30 -10.29
CA ALA A 144 8.35 11.45 -11.15
C ALA A 144 7.10 10.82 -10.50
N GLY A 145 6.78 11.26 -9.28
CA GLY A 145 5.71 10.66 -8.51
C GLY A 145 5.44 11.32 -7.17
N VAL A 146 4.52 10.71 -6.44
CA VAL A 146 4.05 11.14 -5.12
C VAL A 146 4.34 10.06 -4.10
N MET A 147 4.83 10.44 -2.92
CA MET A 147 4.90 9.56 -1.75
C MET A 147 3.82 9.96 -0.74
N GLU A 148 3.19 8.97 -0.14
CA GLU A 148 2.25 9.10 0.97
C GLU A 148 2.74 8.19 2.09
N VAL A 149 3.10 8.78 3.22
CA VAL A 149 3.71 8.08 4.35
C VAL A 149 2.95 8.41 5.63
N ALA A 150 2.60 7.37 6.38
CA ALA A 150 2.00 7.49 7.69
C ALA A 150 2.73 6.56 8.66
N PHE A 151 3.08 7.04 9.86
CA PHE A 151 3.76 6.22 10.86
C PHE A 151 3.57 6.75 12.27
N ARG A 152 3.76 5.86 13.25
CA ARG A 152 3.86 6.17 14.67
C ARG A 152 4.61 5.07 15.42
N TRP A 153 5.13 5.42 16.59
CA TRP A 153 5.53 4.41 17.57
C TRP A 153 4.37 4.12 18.52
N CYS A 154 4.11 2.84 18.78
CA CYS A 154 3.26 2.36 19.85
C CYS A 154 4.10 1.67 20.94
N SER A 155 3.51 1.52 22.12
CA SER A 155 4.03 0.68 23.22
C SER A 155 3.94 -0.82 22.94
N CYS A 156 3.59 -1.16 21.71
CA CYS A 156 3.56 -2.51 21.17
C CYS A 156 4.99 -3.00 20.90
N HIS A 157 5.18 -4.32 20.87
CA HIS A 157 6.48 -4.91 20.52
C HIS A 157 6.54 -5.22 19.02
N GLY A 158 7.73 -5.11 18.44
CA GLY A 158 8.03 -5.47 17.05
C GLY A 158 7.66 -4.42 16.01
N GLU A 159 8.14 -4.66 14.78
CA GLU A 159 7.96 -3.78 13.62
C GLU A 159 6.73 -4.18 12.79
N ARG A 160 5.90 -3.19 12.42
CA ARG A 160 4.75 -3.34 11.53
C ARG A 160 4.80 -2.29 10.42
N VAL A 161 5.79 -2.43 9.54
CA VAL A 161 5.91 -1.61 8.34
C VAL A 161 5.24 -2.31 7.15
N ARG A 162 4.39 -1.59 6.42
CA ARG A 162 3.81 -2.00 5.14
C ARG A 162 4.28 -1.03 4.06
N SER A 163 4.70 -1.57 2.92
CA SER A 163 5.23 -0.77 1.82
C SER A 163 4.53 -1.09 0.51
N PHE A 164 4.30 -0.07 -0.31
CA PHE A 164 3.56 -0.18 -1.56
C PHE A 164 4.19 0.68 -2.65
N ALA A 165 4.18 0.18 -3.88
CA ALA A 165 4.48 0.93 -5.08
C ALA A 165 3.33 0.79 -6.07
N ASN A 166 2.70 1.91 -6.43
CA ASN A 166 1.49 1.98 -7.24
C ASN A 166 0.42 1.01 -6.72
N SER A 167 0.03 1.15 -5.44
CA SER A 167 -0.95 0.27 -4.76
C SER A 167 -0.61 -1.24 -4.72
N ARG A 168 0.57 -1.66 -5.21
CA ARG A 168 1.04 -3.04 -5.16
C ARG A 168 1.87 -3.23 -3.88
N PRO A 169 1.59 -4.24 -3.05
CA PRO A 169 2.40 -4.53 -1.87
C PRO A 169 3.81 -4.92 -2.30
N THR A 170 4.80 -4.44 -1.56
CA THR A 170 6.20 -4.75 -1.77
C THR A 170 6.79 -5.42 -0.54
N VAL A 171 7.68 -6.40 -0.74
CA VAL A 171 8.44 -7.05 0.35
C VAL A 171 9.65 -6.20 0.78
N GLY A 172 9.95 -5.13 0.05
CA GLY A 172 11.04 -4.21 0.30
C GLY A 172 11.25 -3.30 -0.92
N GLY A 173 12.45 -2.74 -1.04
CA GLY A 173 12.82 -1.88 -2.14
C GLY A 173 13.25 -0.49 -1.68
N THR A 174 13.57 0.35 -2.67
CA THR A 174 14.21 1.64 -2.45
C THR A 174 13.39 2.59 -1.55
N HIS A 175 12.06 2.62 -1.68
CA HIS A 175 11.16 3.38 -0.80
C HIS A 175 11.18 2.89 0.64
N ALA A 176 11.15 1.57 0.87
CA ALA A 176 11.14 1.00 2.23
C ALA A 176 12.50 1.18 2.94
N VAL A 177 13.61 1.07 2.19
CA VAL A 177 14.96 1.32 2.71
C VAL A 177 15.16 2.80 2.98
N GLY A 178 14.76 3.67 2.04
CA GLY A 178 14.82 5.13 2.20
C GLY A 178 14.05 5.59 3.43
N PHE A 179 12.85 5.04 3.65
CA PHE A 179 12.06 5.31 4.85
C PHE A 179 12.83 4.99 6.15
N ARG A 180 13.40 3.79 6.27
CA ARG A 180 14.15 3.38 7.48
C ARG A 180 15.42 4.22 7.68
N ASN A 181 16.16 4.48 6.61
CA ASN A 181 17.37 5.31 6.66
C ASN A 181 17.06 6.76 7.04
N GLY A 182 15.98 7.32 6.49
CA GLY A 182 15.51 8.68 6.83
C GLY A 182 15.12 8.80 8.31
N MET A 183 14.41 7.82 8.85
CA MET A 183 14.10 7.80 10.29
C MET A 183 15.36 7.69 11.15
N ALA A 184 16.27 6.78 10.81
CA ALA A 184 17.52 6.58 11.54
C ALA A 184 18.37 7.85 11.58
N ALA A 185 18.46 8.56 10.46
CA ALA A 185 19.15 9.83 10.35
C ALA A 185 18.52 10.92 11.24
N ALA A 186 17.19 11.07 11.19
CA ALA A 186 16.46 12.04 12.02
C ALA A 186 16.63 11.78 13.53
N VAL A 187 16.41 10.54 13.96
CA VAL A 187 16.55 10.16 15.38
C VAL A 187 17.99 10.34 15.85
N THR A 188 18.98 9.95 15.03
CA THR A 188 20.40 10.14 15.36
C THR A 188 20.75 11.62 15.49
N ALA A 189 20.31 12.46 14.54
CA ALA A 189 20.56 13.89 14.57
C ALA A 189 19.97 14.52 15.84
N TYR A 190 18.72 14.21 16.16
CA TYR A 190 18.06 14.70 17.35
C TYR A 190 18.74 14.20 18.65
N ALA A 191 19.11 12.92 18.72
CA ALA A 191 19.80 12.36 19.89
C ALA A 191 21.18 13.01 20.13
N ARG A 192 21.91 13.37 19.07
CA ARG A 192 23.15 14.14 19.16
C ARG A 192 22.89 15.58 19.62
N GLU A 193 21.86 16.23 19.08
CA GLU A 193 21.43 17.59 19.51
C GLU A 193 21.07 17.64 21.00
N GLN A 194 20.39 16.61 21.52
CA GLN A 194 20.03 16.50 22.94
C GLN A 194 21.17 16.00 23.84
N GLY A 195 22.34 15.67 23.27
CA GLY A 195 23.48 15.15 24.02
C GLY A 195 23.31 13.71 24.56
N VAL A 196 22.29 12.97 24.08
CA VAL A 196 22.08 11.56 24.39
C VAL A 196 23.14 10.69 23.70
N LEU A 197 23.54 11.07 22.48
CA LEU A 197 24.67 10.48 21.76
C LEU A 197 25.82 11.48 21.68
N THR A 198 27.02 11.02 22.01
CA THR A 198 28.24 11.82 21.85
C THR A 198 28.72 11.80 20.39
N PRO A 199 29.59 12.75 19.97
CA PRO A 199 30.22 12.73 18.65
C PRO A 199 30.93 11.41 18.30
N MET A 200 31.41 10.68 19.29
CA MET A 200 32.14 9.41 19.10
C MET A 200 31.23 8.18 19.08
N ASP A 201 30.00 8.30 19.56
CA ASP A 201 29.06 7.18 19.52
C ASP A 201 28.66 6.86 18.07
N PRO A 202 28.46 5.57 17.75
CA PRO A 202 27.96 5.16 16.45
C PRO A 202 26.54 5.69 16.25
N ASP A 203 26.19 5.94 14.98
CA ASP A 203 24.83 6.33 14.60
C ASP A 203 23.84 5.19 14.91
N ILE A 204 22.57 5.55 15.11
CA ILE A 204 21.51 4.56 15.31
C ILE A 204 21.26 3.87 13.97
N GLY A 205 21.46 2.55 13.94
CA GLY A 205 21.19 1.74 12.76
C GLY A 205 19.71 1.69 12.40
N ALA A 206 19.42 1.59 11.10
CA ALA A 206 18.05 1.51 10.58
C ALA A 206 17.28 0.26 11.05
N ASP A 207 18.01 -0.80 11.38
CA ASP A 207 17.52 -2.03 12.01
C ASP A 207 16.95 -1.79 13.42
N ARG A 208 17.41 -0.76 14.12
CA ARG A 208 17.00 -0.46 15.50
C ARG A 208 15.72 0.37 15.61
N ILE A 209 15.28 0.97 14.51
CA ILE A 209 14.11 1.87 14.51
C ILE A 209 12.78 1.11 14.57
N GLY A 210 12.81 -0.20 14.24
CA GLY A 210 11.60 -1.00 14.07
C GLY A 210 10.81 -1.29 15.35
N GLU A 211 11.41 -1.18 16.53
CA GLU A 211 10.73 -1.60 17.77
C GLU A 211 9.53 -0.71 18.10
N GLY A 212 8.34 -1.31 18.05
CA GLY A 212 7.05 -0.66 18.26
C GLY A 212 6.65 0.30 17.15
N LEU A 213 7.29 0.23 15.97
CA LEU A 213 6.96 1.08 14.84
C LEU A 213 5.81 0.47 14.01
N THR A 214 4.73 1.22 13.84
CA THR A 214 3.70 0.95 12.83
C THR A 214 3.80 1.99 11.72
N ALA A 215 3.93 1.56 10.47
CA ALA A 215 4.05 2.47 9.34
C ALA A 215 3.45 1.92 8.04
N VAL A 216 2.99 2.85 7.20
CA VAL A 216 2.60 2.63 5.81
C VAL A 216 3.40 3.58 4.93
N VAL A 217 4.12 3.01 3.95
CA VAL A 217 4.95 3.74 2.99
C VAL A 217 4.45 3.44 1.59
N SER A 218 3.76 4.39 0.96
CA SER A 218 3.19 4.21 -0.38
C SER A 218 3.78 5.21 -1.37
N VAL A 219 4.39 4.72 -2.45
CA VAL A 219 4.84 5.55 -3.57
C VAL A 219 3.97 5.32 -4.80
N LYS A 220 3.65 6.40 -5.52
CA LYS A 220 2.86 6.42 -6.75
C LYS A 220 3.75 7.05 -7.84
N LEU A 221 4.34 6.21 -8.68
CA LEU A 221 5.35 6.54 -9.69
C LEU A 221 4.76 6.46 -11.10
N ASP A 222 5.21 7.34 -11.98
CA ASP A 222 4.91 7.26 -13.42
C ASP A 222 5.55 6.03 -14.08
N ARG A 223 6.78 5.69 -13.66
CA ARG A 223 7.58 4.59 -14.22
C ARG A 223 8.21 3.73 -13.12
N PRO A 224 7.43 2.84 -12.48
CA PRO A 224 7.98 1.95 -11.46
C PRO A 224 8.81 0.83 -12.11
N GLU A 225 10.01 0.63 -11.56
CA GLU A 225 10.94 -0.44 -11.91
C GLU A 225 10.94 -1.48 -10.79
N PHE A 226 10.56 -2.71 -11.11
CA PHE A 226 10.49 -3.79 -10.12
C PHE A 226 11.52 -4.88 -10.41
N GLU A 227 12.09 -5.43 -9.36
CA GLU A 227 12.99 -6.56 -9.44
C GLU A 227 12.23 -7.90 -9.45
N GLY A 228 12.77 -8.85 -10.22
CA GLY A 228 12.28 -10.24 -10.27
C GLY A 228 10.94 -10.43 -10.99
N SER A 229 10.58 -11.70 -11.17
CA SER A 229 9.33 -12.12 -11.83
C SER A 229 8.08 -11.79 -11.01
N THR A 230 8.18 -11.82 -9.68
CA THR A 230 7.08 -11.51 -8.75
C THR A 230 6.82 -10.02 -8.60
N ARG A 231 7.74 -9.17 -9.06
CA ARG A 231 7.69 -7.70 -8.94
C ARG A 231 7.39 -7.26 -7.50
N GLY A 232 8.13 -7.85 -6.56
CA GLY A 232 7.94 -7.65 -5.11
C GLY A 232 8.84 -6.58 -4.50
N VAL A 233 9.89 -6.15 -5.21
CA VAL A 233 10.89 -5.19 -4.72
C VAL A 233 10.98 -4.04 -5.72
N LEU A 234 10.91 -2.80 -5.23
CA LEU A 234 11.07 -1.59 -6.04
C LEU A 234 12.56 -1.26 -6.20
N GLY A 235 13.00 -1.01 -7.45
CA GLY A 235 14.39 -0.77 -7.82
C GLY A 235 14.76 0.67 -8.19
N ASN A 236 13.78 1.58 -8.33
CA ASN A 236 14.01 3.00 -8.62
C ASN A 236 14.93 3.65 -7.59
N SER A 237 16.20 3.90 -7.93
CA SER A 237 17.22 4.35 -6.98
C SER A 237 16.94 5.74 -6.43
N GLU A 238 16.39 6.63 -7.25
CA GLU A 238 15.99 7.98 -6.89
C GLU A 238 14.93 8.03 -5.77
N VAL A 239 14.09 6.99 -5.67
CA VAL A 239 13.03 6.91 -4.67
C VAL A 239 13.62 6.77 -3.26
N HIS A 240 14.77 6.11 -3.11
CA HIS A 240 15.45 5.98 -1.83
C HIS A 240 15.73 7.34 -1.18
N ASP A 241 16.43 8.21 -1.92
CA ASP A 241 16.85 9.51 -1.39
C ASP A 241 15.67 10.46 -1.19
N CYS A 242 14.70 10.43 -2.10
CA CYS A 242 13.49 11.26 -2.00
C CYS A 242 12.67 10.92 -0.76
N VAL A 243 12.41 9.62 -0.54
CA VAL A 243 11.65 9.16 0.62
C VAL A 243 12.44 9.42 1.91
N GLY A 244 13.72 9.09 1.94
CA GLY A 244 14.56 9.29 3.12
C GLY A 244 14.62 10.76 3.57
N GLN A 245 14.83 11.68 2.62
CA GLN A 245 14.83 13.11 2.90
C GLN A 245 13.47 13.60 3.42
N ALA A 246 12.37 13.19 2.78
CA ALA A 246 11.04 13.61 3.20
C ALA A 246 10.68 13.12 4.60
N VAL A 247 11.04 11.87 4.93
CA VAL A 247 10.85 11.30 6.26
C VAL A 247 11.68 12.05 7.29
N GLN A 248 12.95 12.32 6.99
CA GLN A 248 13.83 13.07 7.87
C GLN A 248 13.26 14.47 8.16
N ASP A 249 12.89 15.23 7.13
CA ASP A 249 12.33 16.58 7.25
C ASP A 249 11.09 16.63 8.18
N HIS A 250 10.20 15.64 8.08
CA HIS A 250 8.95 15.59 8.85
C HIS A 250 9.16 15.06 10.27
N LEU A 251 10.01 14.05 10.44
CA LEU A 251 10.32 13.50 11.76
C LEU A 251 11.14 14.50 12.59
N ASP A 252 12.12 15.18 11.99
CA ASP A 252 12.91 16.23 12.66
C ASP A 252 12.01 17.34 13.19
N ARG A 253 11.01 17.76 12.41
CA ARG A 253 10.03 18.76 12.83
C ARG A 253 9.22 18.25 14.03
N TRP A 254 8.68 17.04 13.94
CA TRP A 254 7.86 16.44 14.99
C TRP A 254 8.64 16.27 16.31
N LEU A 255 9.89 15.79 16.24
CA LEU A 255 10.76 15.63 17.43
C LEU A 255 11.06 16.97 18.12
N LYS A 256 11.13 18.07 17.36
CA LYS A 256 11.38 19.42 17.89
C LYS A 256 10.14 20.09 18.46
N GLU A 257 8.95 19.69 18.00
CA GLU A 257 7.66 20.22 18.48
C GLU A 257 7.27 19.65 19.85
N ASP A 258 7.62 18.39 20.15
CA ASP A 258 7.28 17.74 21.42
C ASP A 258 8.48 16.96 22.01
N PRO A 259 9.32 17.61 22.83
CA PRO A 259 10.49 16.97 23.44
C PRO A 259 10.17 15.82 24.39
N GLU A 260 9.01 15.83 25.06
CA GLU A 260 8.62 14.75 25.98
C GLU A 260 8.36 13.45 25.20
N ARG A 261 7.64 13.55 24.08
CA ARG A 261 7.40 12.41 23.20
C ARG A 261 8.66 11.97 22.46
N ALA A 262 9.49 12.92 22.04
CA ALA A 262 10.77 12.61 21.41
C ALA A 262 11.67 11.79 22.34
N ALA A 263 11.75 12.16 23.63
CA ALA A 263 12.48 11.40 24.64
C ALA A 263 11.92 9.96 24.79
N ALA A 264 10.60 9.80 24.83
CA ALA A 264 9.97 8.48 24.91
C ALA A 264 10.31 7.58 23.71
N VAL A 265 10.31 8.13 22.48
CA VAL A 265 10.69 7.40 21.26
C VAL A 265 12.17 6.98 21.31
N ILE A 266 13.06 7.90 21.68
CA ILE A 266 14.50 7.60 21.77
C ILE A 266 14.76 6.53 22.83
N ASP A 267 14.16 6.66 24.02
CA ASP A 267 14.29 5.68 25.08
C ASP A 267 13.80 4.31 24.63
N GLN A 268 12.69 4.23 23.90
CA GLN A 268 12.18 2.98 23.34
C GLN A 268 13.18 2.34 22.35
N ILE A 269 13.72 3.13 21.41
CA ILE A 269 14.72 2.66 20.43
C ILE A 269 16.03 2.23 21.10
N VAL A 270 16.44 2.93 22.16
CA VAL A 270 17.67 2.64 22.90
C VAL A 270 17.50 1.41 23.80
N GLN A 271 16.36 1.27 24.48
CA GLN A 271 16.09 0.16 25.40
C GLN A 271 15.72 -1.14 24.66
N GLY A 272 15.00 -1.06 23.55
CA GLY A 272 14.71 -2.23 22.70
C GLY A 272 15.98 -2.96 22.29
N ALA A 273 17.02 -2.20 21.91
CA ALA A 273 18.33 -2.74 21.51
C ALA A 273 19.16 -3.40 22.63
N ARG A 274 18.75 -3.29 23.91
CA ARG A 274 19.43 -3.96 25.03
C ARG A 274 18.78 -5.30 25.40
N ARG A 275 17.62 -5.62 24.82
CA ARG A 275 16.85 -6.84 25.12
C ARG A 275 17.07 -7.98 24.12
N ASP A 276 17.72 -7.69 23.01
CA ASP A 276 18.26 -8.67 22.04
C ASP A 276 19.75 -8.96 22.31
#